data_AF-D8QE31-F1
#
_entry.id   AF-D8QE31-F1
#
_cell.length_a   1.000
_cell.length_b   1.000
_cell.length_c   1.000
_cell.angle_alpha   90.00
_cell.angle_beta   90.00
_cell.angle_gamma   90.00
#
_symmetry.space_group_name_H-M   'P 1'
#
loop_
_entity.id
_entity.type
_entity.pdbx_description
1 polymer ?
#
loop_
_entity_poly.entity_id
_entity_poly.type
_entity_poly.pdbx_seq_one_letter_code
_entity_poly.pdbx_strand_id
1 'polypeptide(L)'
;MRAQDGSLAVEKKLVPEASENFYLRLDDATLIFFPHMDGNDSGGHCRAGADGVGAVGEHPDISTVEMALEFYAVQREVTDVVNAILYGHIVSGLPEQVTYEGFGFVLHGSRKEWKYGQRLQFSWGESEVQPCKDKWVFTFEVA
;
A
#
# COMPACT_ATOMS: atom_id res chain seq x y z
N MET A 1 -25.90 -42.80 -35.96
CA MET A 1 -24.48 -42.66 -35.55
C MET A 1 -24.03 -41.25 -35.91
N ARG A 2 -24.39 -40.24 -35.09
CA ARG A 2 -23.53 -39.54 -34.11
C ARG A 2 -22.19 -39.06 -34.70
N ALA A 3 -22.19 -37.83 -35.19
CA ALA A 3 -21.01 -36.96 -35.24
C ALA A 3 -20.73 -36.48 -33.80
N GLN A 4 -19.47 -36.58 -33.35
CA GLN A 4 -19.01 -35.93 -32.13
C GLN A 4 -18.10 -34.77 -32.53
N ASP A 5 -18.72 -33.60 -32.44
CA ASP A 5 -18.07 -32.31 -32.22
C ASP A 5 -17.45 -32.31 -30.81
N GLY A 6 -16.29 -31.67 -30.68
CA GLY A 6 -15.48 -31.72 -29.46
C GLY A 6 -14.33 -30.73 -29.50
N SER A 7 -14.57 -29.51 -29.98
CA SER A 7 -13.65 -28.39 -29.82
C SER A 7 -13.72 -27.89 -28.37
N LEU A 8 -12.77 -28.33 -27.54
CA LEU A 8 -12.63 -27.89 -26.16
C LEU A 8 -12.15 -26.44 -26.12
N ALA A 9 -12.99 -25.60 -25.53
CA ALA A 9 -12.78 -24.20 -25.29
C ALA A 9 -11.46 -23.96 -24.53
N VAL A 10 -10.64 -23.05 -25.08
CA VAL A 10 -9.52 -22.44 -24.36
C VAL A 10 -10.12 -21.55 -23.28
N GLU A 11 -10.15 -22.06 -22.05
CA GLU A 11 -10.50 -21.29 -20.86
C GLU A 11 -9.39 -20.26 -20.61
N LYS A 12 -9.56 -19.07 -21.17
CA LYS A 12 -8.77 -17.89 -20.81
C LYS A 12 -9.11 -17.57 -19.36
N LYS A 13 -8.30 -18.08 -18.43
CA LYS A 13 -8.34 -17.71 -17.03
C LYS A 13 -8.14 -16.19 -16.95
N LEU A 14 -9.20 -15.51 -16.55
CA LEU A 14 -9.25 -14.07 -16.31
C LEU A 14 -8.05 -13.67 -15.45
N VAL A 15 -7.16 -12.87 -16.03
CA VAL A 15 -6.27 -11.99 -15.28
C VAL A 15 -7.18 -11.10 -14.43
N PRO A 16 -6.92 -10.89 -13.13
CA PRO A 16 -7.75 -9.99 -12.33
C PRO A 16 -7.73 -8.61 -12.98
N GLU A 17 -8.89 -8.20 -13.49
CA GLU A 17 -9.14 -6.88 -14.02
C GLU A 17 -8.94 -5.84 -12.90
N ALA A 18 -8.23 -4.77 -13.24
CA ALA A 18 -8.12 -3.51 -12.54
C ALA A 18 -7.81 -3.62 -11.02
N SER A 19 -6.52 -3.49 -10.68
CA SER A 19 -6.22 -2.67 -9.50
C SER A 19 -6.84 -1.30 -9.77
N GLU A 20 -7.96 -0.97 -9.13
CA GLU A 20 -8.37 0.42 -9.03
C GLU A 20 -7.11 1.19 -8.58
N ASN A 21 -6.64 2.11 -9.42
CA ASN A 21 -5.50 2.95 -9.09
C ASN A 21 -5.96 3.86 -7.95
N PHE A 22 -5.80 3.39 -6.72
CA PHE A 22 -5.94 4.24 -5.56
C PHE A 22 -4.72 5.14 -5.49
N TYR A 23 -4.91 6.33 -4.94
CA TYR A 23 -3.83 7.28 -4.72
C TYR A 23 -3.81 7.64 -3.25
N LEU A 24 -2.63 7.62 -2.65
CA LEU A 24 -2.47 8.09 -1.28
C LEU A 24 -2.69 9.59 -1.23
N ARG A 25 -3.41 10.06 -0.22
CA ARG A 25 -3.68 11.47 -0.01
C ARG A 25 -2.71 12.02 1.02
N LEU A 26 -2.30 13.26 0.80
CA LEU A 26 -1.49 13.99 1.76
C LEU A 26 -2.29 14.21 3.05
N ASP A 27 -1.62 14.02 4.18
CA ASP A 27 -2.13 14.15 5.54
C ASP A 27 -3.30 13.21 5.87
N ASP A 28 -3.40 12.10 5.15
CA ASP A 28 -4.41 11.05 5.37
C ASP A 28 -3.77 9.75 5.86
N ALA A 29 -4.56 8.96 6.61
CA ALA A 29 -4.17 7.65 7.09
C ALA A 29 -4.95 6.59 6.31
N THR A 30 -4.23 5.75 5.56
CA THR A 30 -4.81 4.70 4.71
C THR A 30 -4.54 3.32 5.31
N LEU A 31 -5.58 2.49 5.41
CA LEU A 31 -5.43 1.08 5.76
C LEU A 31 -5.27 0.27 4.48
N ILE A 32 -4.18 -0.48 4.39
CA ILE A 32 -3.85 -1.33 3.24
C ILE A 32 -3.92 -2.79 3.68
N PHE A 33 -4.72 -3.56 2.96
CA PHE A 33 -5.00 -4.96 3.26
C PHE A 33 -4.20 -5.86 2.33
N PHE A 34 -3.48 -6.82 2.90
CA PHE A 34 -2.69 -7.79 2.16
C PHE A 34 -3.27 -9.19 2.31
N PRO A 35 -3.35 -9.96 1.21
CA PRO A 35 -3.68 -11.38 1.29
C PRO A 35 -2.56 -12.11 2.03
N HIS A 36 -2.92 -13.02 2.93
CA HIS A 36 -1.95 -13.84 3.64
C HIS A 36 -1.43 -14.94 2.73
N MET A 37 -0.11 -15.00 2.61
CA MET A 37 0.61 -15.86 1.67
C MET A 37 0.96 -17.24 2.25
N ASP A 38 0.34 -17.65 3.37
CA ASP A 38 0.68 -18.90 4.03
C ASP A 38 0.11 -20.08 3.23
N GLY A 39 0.97 -20.73 2.46
CA GLY A 39 0.64 -21.72 1.43
C GLY A 39 0.08 -23.06 1.93
N ASN A 40 -0.51 -23.14 3.12
CA ASN A 40 -1.04 -24.42 3.60
C ASN A 40 -2.22 -24.35 4.60
N ASP A 41 -2.83 -23.19 4.85
CA ASP A 41 -3.94 -23.10 5.81
C ASP A 41 -5.25 -22.65 5.16
N SER A 42 -6.32 -23.37 5.47
CA SER A 42 -7.65 -23.22 4.83
C SER A 42 -8.44 -22.03 5.35
N GLY A 43 -7.86 -21.27 6.30
CA GLY A 43 -8.41 -20.03 6.83
C GLY A 43 -7.61 -18.85 6.29
N GLY A 44 -8.11 -18.21 5.23
CA GLY A 44 -7.52 -16.99 4.67
C GLY A 44 -7.66 -15.81 5.61
N HIS A 45 -6.69 -15.61 6.50
CA HIS A 45 -6.64 -14.44 7.37
C HIS A 45 -6.04 -13.28 6.59
N CYS A 46 -6.74 -12.17 6.36
CA CYS A 46 -6.08 -11.00 5.75
C CYS A 46 -5.24 -10.25 6.80
N ARG A 47 -4.18 -9.56 6.38
CA ARG A 47 -3.42 -8.64 7.25
C ARG A 47 -3.71 -7.18 6.90
N ALA A 48 -4.02 -6.37 7.89
CA ALA A 48 -4.19 -4.92 7.75
C ALA A 48 -2.92 -4.19 8.18
N GLY A 49 -2.27 -3.51 7.25
CA GLY A 49 -1.26 -2.49 7.53
C GLY A 49 -1.93 -1.11 7.61
N ALA A 50 -1.47 -0.27 8.54
CA ALA A 50 -1.76 1.16 8.46
C ALA A 50 -0.57 1.89 7.86
N ASP A 51 -0.89 2.82 6.97
CA ASP A 51 0.04 3.78 6.44
C ASP A 51 -0.50 5.21 6.59
N GLY A 52 0.39 6.17 6.66
CA GLY A 52 0.02 7.58 6.61
C GLY A 52 1.10 8.37 5.90
N VAL A 53 0.70 9.16 4.91
CA VAL A 53 1.59 10.06 4.16
C VAL A 53 1.36 11.47 4.67
N GLY A 54 2.29 11.99 5.47
CA GLY A 54 2.27 13.36 5.93
C GLY A 54 3.21 14.24 5.10
N ALA A 55 2.82 15.49 4.88
CA ALA A 55 3.76 16.50 4.43
C ALA A 55 4.51 17.08 5.64
N VAL A 56 5.83 17.15 5.57
CA VAL A 56 6.59 17.98 6.51
C VAL A 56 7.31 19.03 5.70
N GLY A 57 6.74 20.24 5.67
CA GLY A 57 7.43 21.41 5.17
C GLY A 57 8.47 21.88 6.15
N GLU A 58 9.69 21.37 6.05
CA GLU A 58 10.85 22.03 6.68
C GLU A 58 11.30 23.27 5.91
N HIS A 59 10.78 23.50 4.69
CA HIS A 59 11.13 24.66 3.89
C HIS A 59 10.29 25.90 4.31
N PRO A 60 10.91 26.96 4.87
CA PRO A 60 10.19 28.12 5.41
C PRO A 60 9.50 28.99 4.33
N ASP A 61 9.79 28.74 3.05
CA ASP A 61 9.35 29.58 1.93
C ASP A 61 8.24 28.96 1.08
N ILE A 62 7.89 27.68 1.27
CA ILE A 62 6.86 27.00 0.47
C ILE A 62 5.55 27.01 1.25
N SER A 63 4.52 27.60 0.66
CA SER A 63 3.18 27.59 1.26
C SER A 63 2.62 26.16 1.29
N THR A 64 1.74 25.87 2.25
CA THR A 64 1.03 24.58 2.31
C THR A 64 0.29 24.24 1.01
N VAL A 65 -0.16 25.27 0.28
CA VAL A 65 -0.83 25.12 -1.02
C VAL A 65 0.14 24.66 -2.10
N GLU A 66 1.32 25.25 -2.19
CA GLU A 66 2.36 24.84 -3.15
C GLU A 66 2.84 23.42 -2.86
N MET A 67 3.06 23.08 -1.58
CA MET A 67 3.41 21.72 -1.17
C MET A 67 2.35 20.71 -1.60
N ALA A 68 1.07 21.02 -1.42
CA ALA A 68 -0.01 20.16 -1.88
C ALA A 68 0.00 20.00 -3.42
N LEU A 69 0.25 21.08 -4.17
CA LEU A 69 0.32 21.03 -5.63
C LEU A 69 1.49 20.16 -6.11
N GLU A 70 2.68 20.33 -5.51
CA GLU A 70 3.85 19.49 -5.81
C GLU A 70 3.56 18.02 -5.49
N PHE A 71 2.95 17.74 -4.33
CA PHE A 71 2.52 16.39 -3.99
C PHE A 71 1.55 15.81 -5.03
N TYR A 72 0.52 16.56 -5.46
CA TYR A 72 -0.41 16.08 -6.47
C TYR A 72 0.24 15.85 -7.84
N ALA A 73 1.31 16.58 -8.17
CA ALA A 73 2.08 16.37 -9.39
C ALA A 73 2.83 15.02 -9.38
N VAL A 74 3.29 14.56 -8.21
CA VAL A 74 4.05 13.31 -8.04
C VAL A 74 3.28 12.21 -7.29
N GLN A 75 1.99 12.40 -7.01
CA GLN A 75 1.17 11.51 -6.16
C GLN A 75 1.19 10.05 -6.62
N ARG A 76 1.20 9.84 -7.94
CA ARG A 76 1.31 8.50 -8.53
C ARG A 76 2.63 7.84 -8.18
N GLU A 77 3.75 8.54 -8.38
CA GLU A 77 5.09 8.03 -8.07
C GLU A 77 5.23 7.75 -6.58
N VAL A 78 4.77 8.68 -5.73
CA VAL A 78 4.74 8.47 -4.28
C VAL A 78 3.95 7.20 -3.94
N THR A 79 2.75 7.05 -4.47
CA THR A 79 1.90 5.88 -4.22
C THR A 79 2.58 4.58 -4.67
N ASP A 80 3.21 4.57 -5.85
CA ASP A 80 3.94 3.42 -6.37
C ASP A 80 5.13 3.05 -5.46
N VAL A 81 5.87 4.05 -4.96
CA VAL A 81 7.01 3.86 -4.05
C VAL A 81 6.56 3.31 -2.71
N VAL A 82 5.54 3.89 -2.05
CA VAL A 82 5.09 3.34 -0.75
C VAL A 82 4.50 1.94 -0.93
N ASN A 83 3.78 1.67 -2.02
CA ASN A 83 3.34 0.31 -2.34
C ASN A 83 4.53 -0.65 -2.45
N ALA A 84 5.58 -0.28 -3.18
CA ALA A 84 6.79 -1.11 -3.31
C ALA A 84 7.47 -1.37 -1.96
N ILE A 85 7.54 -0.35 -1.09
CA ILE A 85 8.09 -0.48 0.28
C ILE A 85 7.23 -1.43 1.11
N LEU A 86 5.91 -1.29 1.09
CA LEU A 86 5.00 -2.15 1.85
C LEU A 86 5.06 -3.60 1.37
N TYR A 87 5.07 -3.83 0.05
CA TYR A 87 5.27 -5.17 -0.52
C TYR A 87 6.63 -5.75 -0.15
N GLY A 88 7.71 -4.95 -0.25
CA GLY A 88 9.05 -5.36 0.16
C GLY A 88 9.13 -5.77 1.63
N HIS A 89 8.42 -5.04 2.51
CA HIS A 89 8.34 -5.35 3.93
C HIS A 89 7.71 -6.73 4.20
N ILE A 90 6.65 -7.08 3.46
CA ILE A 90 5.98 -8.38 3.58
C ILE A 90 6.90 -9.52 3.17
N VAL A 91 7.71 -9.32 2.13
CA VAL A 91 8.54 -10.38 1.52
C VAL A 91 9.85 -10.61 2.29
N SER A 92 10.56 -9.55 2.67
CA SER A 92 11.96 -9.66 3.07
C SER A 92 12.32 -8.95 4.38
N GLY A 93 11.37 -8.24 5.00
CA GLY A 93 11.63 -7.45 6.21
C GLY A 93 12.57 -6.27 5.92
N LEU A 94 12.00 -5.10 5.66
CA LEU A 94 12.78 -3.88 5.40
C LEU A 94 13.43 -3.30 6.66
N PRO A 95 14.44 -2.41 6.53
CA PRO A 95 14.93 -1.60 7.65
C PRO A 95 13.82 -0.72 8.25
N GLU A 96 14.05 -0.20 9.45
CA GLU A 96 13.08 0.68 10.14
C GLU A 96 12.95 2.06 9.48
N GLN A 97 13.94 2.47 8.71
CA GLN A 97 13.97 3.74 7.99
C GLN A 97 14.36 3.49 6.54
N VAL A 98 13.66 4.15 5.63
CA VAL A 98 13.93 4.14 4.19
C VAL A 98 13.83 5.55 3.67
N THR A 99 14.66 5.89 2.69
CA THR A 99 14.60 7.16 1.99
C THR A 99 14.54 6.87 0.50
N TYR A 100 13.63 7.54 -0.19
CA TYR A 100 13.51 7.52 -1.64
C TYR A 100 13.70 8.94 -2.17
N GLU A 101 14.65 9.10 -3.10
CA GLU A 101 14.90 10.36 -3.78
C GLU A 101 14.22 10.31 -5.15
N GLY A 102 13.12 11.05 -5.27
CA GLY A 102 12.40 11.23 -6.51
C GLY A 102 12.84 12.49 -7.26
N PHE A 103 12.21 12.76 -8.40
CA PHE A 103 12.51 13.98 -9.14
C PHE A 103 11.82 15.19 -8.49
N GLY A 104 12.58 16.00 -7.75
CA GLY A 104 12.07 17.21 -7.08
C GLY A 104 11.42 16.95 -5.71
N PHE A 105 11.56 15.73 -5.17
CA PHE A 105 11.07 15.41 -3.83
C PHE A 105 11.89 14.31 -3.16
N VAL A 106 11.80 14.24 -1.84
CA VAL A 106 12.32 13.16 -1.02
C VAL A 106 11.18 12.57 -0.20
N LEU A 107 11.10 11.25 -0.15
CA LEU A 107 10.14 10.50 0.66
C LEU A 107 10.87 9.72 1.75
N HIS A 108 10.63 10.06 3.01
CA HIS A 108 11.19 9.36 4.16
C HIS A 108 10.13 8.43 4.74
N GLY A 109 10.39 7.13 4.73
CA GLY A 109 9.55 6.13 5.38
C GLY A 109 10.12 5.72 6.74
N SER A 110 9.29 5.72 7.77
CA SER A 110 9.62 5.21 9.10
C SER A 110 8.65 4.13 9.53
N ARG A 111 9.16 2.92 9.77
CA ARG A 111 8.41 1.81 10.35
C ARG A 111 8.40 1.93 11.87
N LYS A 112 7.21 1.83 12.47
CA LYS A 112 7.01 1.92 13.92
C LYS A 112 6.04 0.85 14.39
N GLU A 113 6.20 0.38 15.62
CA GLU A 113 5.25 -0.55 16.23
C GLU A 113 3.85 0.08 16.31
N TRP A 114 2.83 -0.65 15.88
CA TRP A 114 1.44 -0.18 15.82
C TRP A 114 0.60 -0.63 17.02
N LYS A 115 1.04 -0.27 18.23
CA LYS A 115 0.39 -0.68 19.50
C LYS A 115 -1.12 -0.41 19.57
N TYR A 116 -1.58 0.68 18.97
CA TYR A 116 -3.01 1.01 18.93
C TYR A 116 -3.76 0.08 17.98
N GLY A 117 -3.22 -0.19 16.80
CA GLY A 117 -3.82 -1.11 15.81
C GLY A 117 -4.02 -2.51 16.36
N GLN A 118 -3.10 -2.97 17.22
CA GLN A 118 -3.20 -4.26 17.92
C GLN A 118 -4.42 -4.40 18.85
N ARG A 119 -5.13 -3.29 19.13
CA ARG A 119 -6.35 -3.28 19.94
C ARG A 119 -7.62 -3.13 19.10
N LEU A 120 -7.48 -2.93 17.81
CA LEU A 120 -8.59 -2.74 16.89
C LEU A 120 -9.00 -4.09 16.30
N GLN A 121 -10.31 -4.24 16.08
CA GLN A 121 -10.88 -5.34 15.30
C GLN A 121 -11.13 -4.83 13.90
N PHE A 122 -10.49 -5.45 12.91
CA PHE A 122 -10.67 -5.11 11.51
C PHE A 122 -11.45 -6.22 10.80
N SER A 123 -12.32 -5.82 9.89
CA SER A 123 -13.08 -6.74 9.04
C SER A 123 -13.07 -6.25 7.60
N TRP A 124 -12.94 -7.16 6.66
CA TRP A 124 -13.07 -6.90 5.23
C TRP A 124 -14.20 -7.78 4.67
N GLY A 125 -15.36 -7.17 4.43
CA GLY A 125 -16.58 -7.92 4.17
C GLY A 125 -16.91 -8.82 5.36
N GLU A 126 -17.04 -10.12 5.11
CA GLU A 126 -17.31 -11.14 6.14
C GLU A 126 -16.05 -11.72 6.79
N SER A 127 -14.86 -11.31 6.33
CA SER A 127 -13.59 -11.84 6.82
C SER A 127 -13.00 -10.98 7.93
N GLU A 128 -12.56 -11.61 9.01
CA GLU A 128 -11.77 -10.93 10.03
C GLU A 128 -10.33 -10.70 9.52
N VAL A 129 -9.78 -9.53 9.84
CA VAL A 129 -8.46 -9.11 9.41
C VAL A 129 -7.61 -8.86 10.65
N GLN A 130 -6.42 -9.44 10.69
CA GLN A 130 -5.48 -9.22 11.78
C GLN A 130 -4.59 -8.00 11.49
N PRO A 131 -4.42 -7.08 12.46
CA PRO A 131 -3.53 -5.94 12.29
C PRO A 131 -2.07 -6.39 12.23
N CYS A 132 -1.30 -5.78 11.33
CA CYS A 132 0.16 -5.90 11.32
C CYS A 132 0.75 -5.34 12.62
N LYS A 133 1.87 -5.94 13.06
CA LYS A 133 2.60 -5.51 14.25
C LYS A 133 3.10 -4.07 14.11
N ASP A 134 3.50 -3.70 12.89
CA ASP A 134 4.09 -2.42 12.58
C ASP A 134 3.18 -1.62 11.63
N LYS A 135 3.35 -0.29 11.68
CA LYS A 135 2.80 0.67 10.72
C LYS A 135 3.93 1.44 10.06
N TRP A 136 3.65 1.99 8.90
CA TRP A 136 4.54 2.93 8.24
C TRP A 136 4.02 4.35 8.39
N VAL A 137 4.97 5.30 8.41
CA VAL A 137 4.72 6.72 8.34
C VAL A 137 5.65 7.26 7.29
N PHE A 138 5.10 7.87 6.25
CA PHE A 138 5.87 8.52 5.21
C PHE A 138 5.81 10.04 5.38
N THR A 139 6.96 10.67 5.23
CA THR A 139 7.13 12.11 5.22
C THR A 139 7.57 12.54 3.84
N PHE A 140 6.77 13.41 3.22
CA PHE A 140 7.05 14.01 1.93
C PHE A 140 7.71 15.39 2.10
N GLU A 141 8.82 15.59 1.40
CA GLU A 141 9.61 16.82 1.36
C GLU A 141 9.85 17.24 -0.09
N VAL A 142 9.69 18.53 -0.39
CA VAL A 142 10.06 19.11 -1.71
C VAL A 142 11.55 19.40 -1.69
N ALA A 143 12.26 19.00 -2.75
CA ALA A 143 13.72 19.11 -2.88
C ALA A 143 14.19 20.36 -3.63
#